data_AF-A0A955GZ13-F1
#
_entry.id   AF-A0A955GZ13-F1
#
_cell.length_a   1.000
_cell.length_b   1.000
_cell.length_c   1.000
_cell.angle_alpha   90.00
_cell.angle_beta   90.00
_cell.angle_gamma   90.00
#
_symmetry.space_group_name_H-M   'P 1'
#
loop_
_entity.id
_entity.type
_entity.pdbx_description
1 polymer ?
#
loop_
_entity_poly.entity_id
_entity_poly.type
_entity_poly.pdbx_seq_one_letter_code
_entity_poly.pdbx_strand_id
1 'polypeptide(L)' 'MYDLTQIEIATIPVHDLVLFTFYLVLAGYTIFTAIFYYHWKAYGSDTRVTNYTLISYFLLTLPLVLVMGILTLKI' A
#
# COMPACT_ATOMS: atom_id res chain seq x y z
N MET A 1 26.15 -19.24 31.64
CA MET A 1 24.93 -19.74 30.97
C MET A 1 24.02 -18.53 30.81
N TYR A 2 23.74 -18.09 29.57
CA TYR A 2 22.92 -16.90 29.34
C TYR A 2 21.46 -17.25 29.69
N ASP A 3 20.83 -16.46 30.56
CA ASP A 3 19.46 -16.70 30.98
C ASP A 3 18.51 -16.31 29.85
N LEU A 4 17.97 -17.33 29.17
CA LEU A 4 17.05 -17.16 28.04
C LEU A 4 15.63 -16.75 28.50
N THR A 5 15.39 -16.59 29.80
CA THR A 5 14.09 -16.14 30.33
C THR A 5 13.88 -14.63 30.17
N GLN A 6 14.92 -13.87 29.82
CA GLN A 6 14.83 -12.42 29.54
C GLN A 6 14.51 -12.08 28.07
N ILE A 7 13.97 -13.02 27.29
CA ILE A 7 13.44 -12.71 25.96
C ILE A 7 12.14 -11.91 26.15
N GLU A 8 12.26 -10.59 26.19
CA GLU A 8 11.11 -9.70 26.10
C GLU A 8 10.43 -9.91 24.75
N ILE A 9 9.21 -10.43 24.77
CA ILE A 9 8.39 -10.55 23.57
C ILE A 9 7.97 -9.14 23.19
N ALA A 10 8.57 -8.60 22.13
CA ALA A 10 8.21 -7.31 21.57
C ALA A 10 6.71 -7.32 21.18
N THR A 11 5.89 -6.62 21.96
CA THR A 11 4.47 -6.42 21.68
C THR A 11 4.33 -5.15 20.84
N ILE A 12 4.14 -5.33 19.54
CA ILE A 12 3.97 -4.20 18.62
C ILE A 12 2.54 -3.66 18.75
N PRO A 13 2.34 -2.37 19.05
CA PRO A 13 1.01 -1.77 19.10
C PRO A 13 0.31 -1.89 17.74
N VAL A 14 -0.97 -2.29 17.74
CA VAL A 14 -1.76 -2.43 16.50
C VAL A 14 -1.80 -1.11 15.71
N HIS A 15 -1.78 0.02 16.41
CA HIS A 15 -1.71 1.34 15.79
C HIS A 15 -0.47 1.49 14.90
N ASP A 16 0.72 1.15 15.43
CA ASP A 16 1.98 1.33 14.73
C ASP A 16 2.09 0.38 13.53
N LEU A 17 1.53 -0.83 13.66
CA LEU A 17 1.43 -1.77 12.54
C LEU A 17 0.56 -1.22 11.41
N VAL A 18 -0.61 -0.65 11.73
CA VAL A 18 -1.52 -0.06 10.72
C VAL A 18 -0.86 1.12 10.02
N LEU A 19 -0.16 1.97 10.78
CA LEU A 19 0.50 3.17 10.26
C LEU A 19 1.71 2.81 9.38
N PHE A 20 2.45 1.76 9.74
CA PHE A 20 3.49 1.18 8.92
C PHE A 20 2.93 0.61 7.59
N THR A 21 1.84 -0.17 7.66
CA THR A 21 1.17 -0.68 6.45
C THR A 21 0.68 0.46 5.56
N PHE A 22 0.12 1.53 6.14
CA PHE A 22 -0.29 2.71 5.39
C PHE A 22 0.86 3.31 4.57
N TYR A 23 2.03 3.53 5.19
CA TYR A 23 3.17 4.09 4.48
C TYR A 23 3.71 3.18 3.38
N LEU A 24 3.73 1.86 3.59
CA LEU A 24 4.11 0.90 2.55
C LEU A 24 3.17 0.97 1.35
N VAL A 25 1.86 0.99 1.59
CA VAL A 25 0.86 1.08 0.51
C VAL A 25 0.93 2.43 -0.20
N LEU A 26 1.14 3.53 0.53
CA LEU A 26 1.29 4.87 -0.03
C LEU A 26 2.53 4.99 -0.93
N ALA A 27 3.67 4.42 -0.51
CA ALA A 27 4.88 4.38 -1.33
C ALA A 27 4.65 3.59 -2.62
N GLY A 28 4.03 2.40 -2.52
CA GLY A 28 3.66 1.60 -3.68
C GLY A 28 2.72 2.34 -4.63
N TYR A 29 1.71 3.03 -4.10
CA TYR A 29 0.76 3.83 -4.87
C TYR A 29 1.44 5.00 -5.60
N THR A 30 2.42 5.65 -4.96
CA THR A 30 3.19 6.74 -5.57
C THR A 30 4.00 6.25 -6.77
N ILE A 31 4.73 5.14 -6.64
CA ILE A 31 5.49 4.51 -7.73
C ILE A 31 4.55 4.12 -8.86
N PHE A 32 3.44 3.46 -8.52
CA PHE A 32 2.44 3.06 -9.48
C PHE A 32 1.86 4.25 -10.25
N THR A 33 1.59 5.38 -9.59
CA THR A 33 1.06 6.59 -10.24
C THR A 33 2.04 7.12 -11.30
N ALA A 34 3.35 7.09 -11.02
CA ALA A 34 4.36 7.47 -12.00
C ALA A 34 4.40 6.52 -13.22
N ILE A 35 4.32 5.20 -12.97
CA ILE A 35 4.26 4.18 -14.03
C ILE A 35 2.97 4.33 -14.86
N PHE A 36 1.85 4.58 -14.19
CA PHE A 36 0.54 4.81 -14.79
C PHE A 36 0.59 6.01 -15.73
N TYR A 37 1.15 7.14 -15.28
CA TYR A 37 1.30 8.34 -16.11
C TYR A 37 2.10 8.06 -17.39
N TYR A 38 3.21 7.33 -17.27
CA TYR A 38 4.00 6.91 -18.43
C TYR A 38 3.19 6.00 -19.38
N HIS A 39 2.50 4.99 -18.84
CA HIS A 39 1.70 4.06 -19.65
C HIS A 39 0.55 4.76 -20.35
N TRP A 40 -0.14 5.67 -19.67
CA TRP A 40 -1.22 6.45 -20.25
C TRP A 40 -0.71 7.30 -21.42
N LYS A 41 0.43 7.97 -21.27
CA LYS A 41 1.00 8.81 -22.31
C LYS A 41 1.51 8.01 -23.52
N ALA A 42 2.10 6.83 -23.29
CA ALA A 42 2.71 6.03 -24.34
C ALA A 42 1.72 5.07 -25.04
N TYR A 43 0.76 4.53 -24.30
CA TYR A 43 -0.10 3.43 -24.74
C TYR A 43 -1.60 3.68 -24.53
N GLY A 44 -2.00 4.92 -24.21
CA GLY A 44 -3.41 5.25 -23.93
C GLY A 44 -4.38 5.00 -25.10
N SER A 45 -3.89 4.84 -26.33
CA SER A 45 -4.69 4.45 -27.49
C SER A 45 -4.85 2.93 -27.66
N ASP A 46 -4.05 2.12 -26.95
CA ASP A 46 -4.16 0.66 -26.97
C ASP A 46 -5.15 0.21 -25.88
N THR A 47 -6.27 -0.36 -26.33
CA THR A 47 -7.35 -0.83 -25.45
C THR A 47 -6.92 -1.96 -24.51
N ARG A 48 -6.01 -2.85 -24.94
CA ARG A 48 -5.55 -3.96 -24.09
C ARG A 48 -4.68 -3.43 -22.96
N VAL A 49 -3.73 -2.55 -23.28
CA VAL A 49 -2.83 -1.95 -22.27
C VAL A 49 -3.65 -1.12 -21.28
N THR A 50 -4.57 -0.29 -21.78
CA THR A 50 -5.45 0.54 -20.95
C THR A 50 -6.26 -0.28 -19.94
N ASN A 51 -6.79 -1.44 -20.34
CA ASN A 51 -7.54 -2.32 -19.44
C ASN A 51 -6.66 -2.90 -18.32
N TYR A 52 -5.44 -3.37 -18.64
CA TYR A 52 -4.51 -3.83 -17.61
C TYR A 52 -4.13 -2.71 -16.64
N THR A 53 -3.85 -1.52 -17.18
CA THR A 53 -3.51 -0.35 -16.38
C THR A 53 -4.65 0.06 -15.44
N LEU A 54 -5.92 -0.02 -15.87
CA LEU A 54 -7.10 0.20 -15.03
C LEU A 54 -7.25 -0.85 -13.92
N ILE A 55 -7.06 -2.13 -14.22
CA ILE A 55 -7.12 -3.20 -13.22
C ILE A 55 -6.05 -2.99 -12.14
N SER A 56 -4.80 -2.72 -12.56
CA SER A 56 -3.71 -2.42 -11.63
C SER A 56 -3.99 -1.16 -10.79
N TYR A 57 -4.63 -0.15 -11.38
CA TYR A 57 -5.05 1.05 -10.66
C TYR A 57 -6.01 0.70 -9.52
N PHE A 58 -7.06 -0.07 -9.80
CA PHE A 58 -8.01 -0.46 -8.75
C PHE A 58 -7.38 -1.36 -7.68
N LEU A 59 -6.53 -2.31 -8.06
CA LEU A 59 -5.85 -3.20 -7.11
C LEU A 59 -4.96 -2.47 -6.10
N LEU A 60 -4.39 -1.32 -6.47
CA LEU A 60 -3.53 -0.54 -5.58
C LEU A 60 -4.28 0.60 -4.86
N THR A 61 -5.29 1.18 -5.52
CA THR A 61 -6.09 2.27 -4.94
C THR A 61 -7.05 1.76 -3.87
N LEU A 62 -7.69 0.61 -4.08
CA LEU A 62 -8.67 0.07 -3.11
C LEU A 62 -8.04 -0.23 -1.74
N PRO A 63 -6.89 -0.94 -1.63
CA PRO A 63 -6.23 -1.14 -0.35
C PRO A 63 -5.84 0.17 0.34
N LEU A 64 -5.36 1.16 -0.43
CA LEU A 64 -4.97 2.46 0.12
C LEU A 64 -6.17 3.17 0.74
N VAL A 65 -7.29 3.26 0.01
CA VAL A 65 -8.53 3.87 0.50
C VAL A 65 -9.09 3.12 1.72
N LEU A 66 -9.00 1.80 1.73
CA LEU A 66 -9.46 0.97 2.84
C LEU A 66 -8.64 1.23 4.12
N VAL A 67 -7.31 1.28 4.01
CA VAL A 67 -6.43 1.63 5.15
C VAL A 67 -6.65 3.07 5.62
N MET A 68 -6.80 4.03 4.69
CA MET A 68 -7.14 5.41 5.02
C MET A 68 -8.49 5.54 5.74
N GLY A 69 -9.50 4.78 5.31
CA GLY A 69 -10.81 4.73 5.96
C GLY A 69 -10.71 4.18 7.38
N ILE A 70 -9.98 3.09 7.59
CA ILE A 70 -9.75 2.52 8.92
C ILE A 70 -9.05 3.54 9.83
N LEU A 71 -8.01 4.23 9.35
CA LEU A 71 -7.28 5.24 10.12
C LEU A 71 -8.18 6.43 10.49
N THR A 72 -9.02 6.90 9.57
CA THR A 72 -9.92 8.04 9.79
C THR A 72 -11.04 7.73 10.78
N LEU A 73 -11.54 6.49 10.80
CA LEU A 73 -12.61 6.05 11.70
C LEU A 73 -12.11 5.59 13.09
N LYS A 74 -10.81 5.32 13.23
CA LYS A 74 -10.17 4.95 14.50
C LYS A 74 -9.56 6.12 15.27
N ILE A 75 -9.48 7.30 14.65
CA ILE A 75 -9.22 8.59 15.29
C ILE A 75 -10.53 9.13 15.85
#